data_AF-A0A843DWX8-F1
#
_entry.id   AF-A0A843DWX8-F1
#
_cell.length_a   1.000
_cell.length_b   1.000
_cell.length_c   1.000
_cell.angle_alpha   90.00
_cell.angle_beta   90.00
_cell.angle_gamma   90.00
#
_symmetry.space_group_name_H-M   'P 1'
#
loop_
_entity.id
_entity.type
_entity.pdbx_description
1 polymer ?
#
loop_
_entity_poly.entity_id
_entity_poly.type
_entity_poly.pdbx_seq_one_letter_code
_entity_poly.pdbx_strand_id
1 'polypeptide(L)'
;MRKTAFVVLALALVGIVAAAGCISTETQSPAGDWYVPGTDITMTITPEGSVLGQAPQNSFFGSCTIDGDKIVFNIAATLMTDSEEERAFFAALNSVDSFKVENGKLVLMSEGKEVLTFAEALVGTFVTEDGITITFNKDMTFSANGPVNLFSGSYAYTENGIEFTAALSTMAFGSEEDMAAEAAFLAALAEAKTFSVENGKLTLGKLTLTASVVGNWMTVDGITLTLAEDGTFAGQAPVNNYFGEYEVKDGKVTFKNVASTKMMGAEEDMAAEDAFFKALAENTFAEGQFLTAEGITFIRT
;
A
#
# COMPACT_ATOMS: atom_id res chain seq x y z
N MET A 1 -45.79 59.12 -1.24
CA MET A 1 -46.49 57.80 -1.25
C MET A 1 -45.94 56.95 -2.39
N ARG A 2 -45.16 55.91 -2.08
CA ARG A 2 -45.22 54.57 -2.70
C ARG A 2 -44.13 53.68 -2.06
N LYS A 3 -44.58 52.51 -1.58
CA LYS A 3 -43.81 51.38 -1.05
C LYS A 3 -42.86 50.85 -2.14
N THR A 4 -41.72 50.21 -1.83
CA THR A 4 -41.44 48.74 -1.72
C THR A 4 -39.98 48.60 -2.21
N ALA A 5 -39.08 47.67 -1.87
CA ALA A 5 -39.11 46.36 -1.25
C ALA A 5 -37.71 46.02 -0.70
N PHE A 6 -37.65 45.15 0.30
CA PHE A 6 -36.45 44.47 0.81
C PHE A 6 -36.03 43.36 -0.18
N VAL A 7 -34.74 43.25 -0.48
CA VAL A 7 -34.05 41.98 -0.80
C VAL A 7 -32.68 42.04 -0.14
N VAL A 8 -32.44 41.16 0.83
CA VAL A 8 -31.13 40.92 1.43
C VAL A 8 -30.45 39.83 0.60
N LEU A 9 -29.34 40.17 -0.05
CA LEU A 9 -28.43 39.20 -0.66
C LEU A 9 -27.21 39.08 0.26
N ALA A 10 -27.05 37.93 0.91
CA ALA A 10 -25.87 37.61 1.69
C ALA A 10 -24.74 37.17 0.74
N LEU A 11 -23.69 37.98 0.62
CA LEU A 11 -22.37 37.54 0.13
C LEU A 11 -21.49 37.28 1.35
N ALA A 12 -21.10 36.03 1.57
CA ALA A 12 -20.03 35.68 2.50
C ALA A 12 -18.69 35.85 1.77
N LEU A 13 -17.93 36.85 2.20
CA LEU A 13 -16.56 37.11 1.82
C LEU A 13 -15.66 36.25 2.74
N VAL A 14 -14.97 35.24 2.22
CA VAL A 14 -13.89 34.57 2.95
C VAL A 14 -12.57 35.13 2.45
N GLY A 15 -11.89 35.84 3.35
CA GLY A 15 -10.64 36.53 3.11
C GLY A 15 -9.46 35.57 2.98
N ILE A 16 -8.58 35.93 2.04
CA ILE A 16 -7.22 35.42 1.88
C ILE A 16 -6.38 35.95 3.05
N VAL A 17 -5.71 35.07 3.77
CA VAL A 17 -4.48 35.41 4.51
C VAL A 17 -3.41 34.41 4.09
N ALA A 18 -2.46 34.89 3.29
CA ALA A 18 -1.21 34.20 3.01
C ALA A 18 -0.28 34.39 4.21
N ALA A 19 0.18 33.29 4.81
CA ALA A 19 1.30 33.27 5.76
C ALA A 19 2.23 32.11 5.41
N ALA A 20 3.48 32.48 5.12
CA ALA A 20 4.73 31.72 5.14
C ALA A 20 4.67 30.18 5.09
N GLY A 21 5.21 29.61 4.01
CA GLY A 21 5.74 28.25 3.97
C GLY A 21 4.69 27.16 4.08
N CYS A 22 3.91 26.96 3.01
CA CYS A 22 3.20 25.70 2.82
C CYS A 22 4.24 24.58 2.62
N ILE A 23 4.78 24.06 3.72
CA ILE A 23 5.09 22.64 3.77
C ILE A 23 3.73 21.97 3.58
N SER A 24 3.57 21.27 2.47
CA SER A 24 2.51 20.28 2.34
C SER A 24 2.66 19.34 3.54
N THR A 25 1.85 19.52 4.57
CA THR A 25 1.63 18.48 5.55
C THR A 25 0.93 17.38 4.77
N GLU A 26 1.71 16.49 4.15
CA GLU A 26 1.20 15.21 3.73
C GLU A 26 0.52 14.63 4.96
N THR A 27 -0.78 14.40 4.87
CA THR A 27 -1.52 13.71 5.91
C THR A 27 -0.83 12.35 6.08
N GLN A 28 -0.03 12.17 7.13
CA GLN A 28 0.64 10.91 7.39
C GLN A 28 -0.44 9.85 7.53
N SER A 29 -0.51 8.95 6.56
CA SER A 29 -1.46 7.84 6.60
C SER A 29 -0.80 6.68 7.32
N PRO A 30 -1.44 6.10 8.36
CA PRO A 30 -0.99 4.85 8.96
C PRO A 30 -1.37 3.64 8.09
N ALA A 31 -2.06 3.85 6.96
CA ALA A 31 -2.41 2.77 6.04
C ALA A 31 -1.14 2.13 5.48
N GLY A 32 -1.09 0.80 5.55
CA GLY A 32 0.04 0.00 5.10
C GLY A 32 0.08 -1.38 5.75
N ASP A 33 1.00 -2.20 5.28
CA ASP A 33 1.39 -3.46 5.92
C ASP A 33 2.61 -3.21 6.82
N TRP A 34 2.49 -3.65 8.07
CA TRP A 34 3.39 -3.35 9.18
C TRP A 34 3.78 -4.64 9.92
N TYR A 35 4.97 -4.67 10.49
CA TYR A 35 5.43 -5.74 11.38
C TYR A 35 6.17 -5.20 12.60
N VAL A 36 6.22 -5.98 13.68
CA VAL A 36 7.03 -5.63 14.86
C VAL A 36 8.35 -6.44 14.83
N PRO A 37 9.52 -5.78 14.70
CA PRO A 37 10.81 -6.48 14.64
C PRO A 37 11.06 -7.41 15.83
N GLY A 38 11.58 -8.60 15.55
CA GLY A 38 11.85 -9.62 16.56
C GLY A 38 10.63 -10.39 17.05
N THR A 39 9.47 -10.21 16.41
CA THR A 39 8.23 -10.92 16.73
C THR A 39 7.52 -11.38 15.46
N ASP A 40 6.55 -12.28 15.61
CA ASP A 40 5.67 -12.71 14.51
C ASP A 40 4.44 -11.80 14.32
N ILE A 41 4.45 -10.60 14.94
CA ILE A 41 3.32 -9.68 14.88
C ILE A 41 3.32 -8.94 13.55
N THR A 42 2.22 -9.07 12.81
CA THR A 42 1.93 -8.31 11.59
C THR A 42 0.61 -7.58 11.69
N MET A 43 0.50 -6.43 11.02
CA MET A 43 -0.69 -5.59 11.02
C MET A 43 -0.85 -4.91 9.67
N THR A 44 -2.01 -5.06 9.04
CA THR A 44 -2.46 -4.30 7.89
C THR A 44 -3.46 -3.26 8.35
N ILE A 45 -3.22 -2.00 8.03
CA ILE A 45 -4.20 -0.92 8.15
C ILE A 45 -4.59 -0.51 6.73
N THR A 46 -5.87 -0.59 6.40
CA THR A 46 -6.37 -0.13 5.11
C THR A 46 -6.64 1.39 5.13
N PRO A 47 -6.69 2.07 3.97
CA PRO A 47 -7.06 3.48 3.91
C PRO A 47 -8.43 3.82 4.52
N GLU A 48 -9.34 2.84 4.55
CA GLU A 48 -10.68 2.95 5.16
C GLU A 48 -10.64 2.82 6.69
N GLY A 49 -9.47 2.55 7.25
CA GLY A 49 -9.27 2.26 8.66
C GLY A 49 -9.70 0.84 9.03
N SER A 50 -9.83 -0.11 8.11
CA SER A 50 -9.95 -1.52 8.51
C SER A 50 -8.59 -2.03 8.99
N VAL A 51 -8.60 -2.83 10.05
CA VAL A 51 -7.37 -3.39 10.62
C VAL A 51 -7.46 -4.89 10.60
N LEU A 52 -6.42 -5.53 10.09
CA LEU A 52 -6.22 -6.98 10.09
C LEU A 52 -4.82 -7.24 10.64
N GLY A 53 -4.62 -8.34 11.35
CA GLY A 53 -3.28 -8.69 11.76
C GLY A 53 -3.17 -10.05 12.39
N GLN A 54 -1.92 -10.45 12.58
CA GLN A 54 -1.54 -11.71 13.20
C GLN A 54 -0.72 -11.35 14.44
N ALA A 55 -1.19 -11.78 15.62
CA ALA A 55 -0.36 -11.87 16.81
C ALA A 55 0.19 -13.30 16.93
N PRO A 56 1.15 -13.58 17.83
CA PRO A 56 1.85 -14.87 17.86
C PRO A 56 0.92 -16.07 17.98
N GLN A 57 -0.23 -15.92 18.64
CA GLN A 57 -1.17 -17.02 18.86
C GLN A 57 -2.58 -16.75 18.36
N ASN A 58 -3.02 -15.48 18.30
CA ASN A 58 -4.33 -15.12 17.79
C ASN A 58 -4.24 -14.17 16.58
N SER A 59 -5.13 -14.37 15.64
CA SER A 59 -5.39 -13.36 14.62
C SER A 59 -6.28 -12.27 15.22
N PHE A 60 -6.07 -11.03 14.80
CA PHE A 60 -6.89 -9.90 15.21
C PHE A 60 -7.43 -9.13 14.01
N PHE A 61 -8.58 -8.52 14.21
CA PHE A 61 -9.29 -7.77 13.19
C PHE A 61 -10.13 -6.66 13.83
N GLY A 62 -10.45 -5.62 13.07
CA GLY A 62 -11.30 -4.55 13.55
C GLY A 62 -11.18 -3.32 12.68
N SER A 63 -11.25 -2.16 13.33
CA SER A 63 -11.13 -0.88 12.65
C SER A 63 -10.34 0.11 13.48
N CYS A 64 -9.81 1.15 12.84
CA CYS A 64 -9.25 2.32 13.47
C CYS A 64 -9.98 3.57 12.97
N THR A 65 -10.12 4.56 13.85
CA THR A 65 -10.59 5.90 13.49
C THR A 65 -9.39 6.83 13.51
N ILE A 66 -9.13 7.50 12.39
CA ILE A 66 -7.99 8.40 12.21
C ILE A 66 -8.52 9.83 12.09
N ASP A 67 -8.01 10.73 12.92
CA ASP A 67 -8.33 12.17 12.88
C ASP A 67 -7.05 12.98 13.10
N GLY A 68 -6.43 13.40 11.99
CA GLY A 68 -5.11 14.05 12.01
C GLY A 68 -4.02 13.10 12.51
N ASP A 69 -3.37 13.46 13.61
CA ASP A 69 -2.36 12.65 14.31
C ASP A 69 -2.94 11.67 15.34
N LYS A 70 -4.26 11.67 15.52
CA LYS A 70 -4.96 10.78 16.44
C LYS A 70 -5.35 9.49 15.75
N ILE A 71 -5.21 8.39 16.48
CA ILE A 71 -5.72 7.08 16.06
C ILE A 71 -6.36 6.39 17.26
N VAL A 72 -7.54 5.82 17.05
CA VAL A 72 -8.23 4.99 18.04
C VAL A 72 -8.54 3.64 17.43
N PHE A 73 -8.04 2.58 18.04
CA PHE A 73 -8.24 1.21 17.59
C PHE A 73 -9.45 0.57 18.26
N ASN A 74 -10.30 -0.07 17.46
CA ASN A 74 -11.42 -0.91 17.88
C ASN A 74 -11.14 -2.33 17.37
N ILE A 75 -10.36 -3.09 18.12
CA ILE A 75 -9.83 -4.39 17.70
C ILE A 75 -10.47 -5.51 18.50
N ALA A 76 -10.80 -6.59 17.80
CA ALA A 76 -11.16 -7.88 18.35
C ALA A 76 -10.10 -8.91 17.95
N ALA A 77 -9.91 -9.94 18.76
CA ALA A 77 -9.00 -11.04 18.49
C ALA A 77 -9.70 -12.39 18.67
N THR A 78 -9.19 -13.42 18.00
CA THR A 78 -9.58 -14.79 18.33
C THR A 78 -9.12 -15.17 19.73
N LEU A 79 -9.75 -16.16 20.35
CA LEU A 79 -9.42 -16.63 21.71
C LEU A 79 -8.98 -18.10 21.65
N MET A 80 -7.82 -18.37 21.06
CA MET A 80 -7.22 -19.71 21.07
C MET A 80 -6.46 -19.97 22.37
N THR A 81 -5.49 -19.11 22.70
CA THR A 81 -4.82 -19.14 24.01
C THR A 81 -4.45 -17.72 24.44
N ASP A 82 -4.38 -17.53 25.76
CA ASP A 82 -3.96 -16.26 26.38
C ASP A 82 -2.49 -16.37 26.75
N SER A 83 -1.63 -15.57 26.11
CA SER A 83 -0.21 -15.46 26.42
C SER A 83 0.11 -14.08 26.99
N GLU A 84 1.10 -13.99 27.88
CA GLU A 84 1.44 -12.72 28.54
C GLU A 84 1.92 -11.66 27.55
N GLU A 85 2.69 -12.07 26.55
CA GLU A 85 3.19 -11.22 25.44
C GLU A 85 2.03 -10.63 24.63
N GLU A 86 1.04 -11.45 24.30
CA GLU A 86 -0.11 -11.03 23.51
C GLU A 86 -1.08 -10.14 24.30
N ARG A 87 -1.27 -10.41 25.59
CA ARG A 87 -2.05 -9.53 26.46
C ARG A 87 -1.38 -8.16 26.61
N ALA A 88 -0.05 -8.12 26.70
CA ALA A 88 0.70 -6.87 26.73
C ALA A 88 0.56 -6.09 25.41
N PHE A 89 0.63 -6.79 24.27
CA PHE A 89 0.40 -6.20 22.95
C PHE A 89 -1.00 -5.58 22.82
N PHE A 90 -2.06 -6.33 23.14
CA PHE A 90 -3.43 -5.81 23.06
C PHE A 90 -3.71 -4.71 24.09
N ALA A 91 -3.09 -4.76 25.27
CA ALA A 91 -3.19 -3.67 26.24
C ALA A 91 -2.55 -2.38 25.70
N ALA A 92 -1.37 -2.49 25.07
CA ALA A 92 -0.69 -1.37 24.45
C ALA A 92 -1.49 -0.81 23.26
N LEU A 93 -2.05 -1.67 22.41
CA LEU A 93 -2.86 -1.26 21.25
C LEU A 93 -4.15 -0.53 21.68
N ASN A 94 -4.79 -0.99 22.76
CA ASN A 94 -5.99 -0.33 23.32
C ASN A 94 -5.69 1.01 24.01
N SER A 95 -4.43 1.27 24.43
CA SER A 95 -4.06 2.54 25.04
C SER A 95 -3.65 3.61 24.02
N VAL A 96 -3.50 3.25 22.74
CA VAL A 96 -3.07 4.18 21.69
C VAL A 96 -4.09 5.29 21.51
N ASP A 97 -3.61 6.52 21.48
CA ASP A 97 -4.39 7.72 21.19
C ASP A 97 -3.86 8.54 20.01
N SER A 98 -2.61 8.29 19.61
CA SER A 98 -1.92 9.03 18.55
C SER A 98 -0.89 8.17 17.84
N PHE A 99 -0.51 8.58 16.63
CA PHE A 99 0.49 7.89 15.82
C PHE A 99 1.42 8.86 15.11
N LYS A 100 2.53 8.31 14.63
CA LYS A 100 3.52 9.01 13.82
C LYS A 100 4.11 8.05 12.80
N VAL A 101 4.17 8.43 11.54
CA VAL A 101 4.79 7.61 10.48
C VAL A 101 6.07 8.28 9.99
N GLU A 102 7.24 7.80 10.41
CA GLU A 102 8.52 8.41 10.01
C GLU A 102 9.53 7.35 9.59
N ASN A 103 10.25 7.60 8.49
CA ASN A 103 11.33 6.74 7.99
C ASN A 103 10.91 5.27 7.85
N GLY A 104 9.73 5.01 7.27
CA GLY A 104 9.20 3.64 7.08
C GLY A 104 8.77 2.96 8.39
N LYS A 105 8.53 3.72 9.45
CA LYS A 105 8.07 3.19 10.76
C LYS A 105 6.77 3.82 11.18
N LEU A 106 5.83 3.01 11.63
CA LEU A 106 4.62 3.44 12.32
C LEU A 106 4.86 3.35 13.83
N VAL A 107 4.93 4.51 14.48
CA VAL A 107 5.07 4.65 15.92
C VAL A 107 3.70 4.97 16.50
N LEU A 108 3.20 4.08 17.35
CA LEU A 108 1.96 4.28 18.09
C LEU A 108 2.28 4.85 19.48
N MET A 109 1.51 5.84 19.90
CA MET A 109 1.73 6.58 21.13
C MET A 109 0.49 6.60 22.03
N SER A 110 0.73 6.71 23.33
CA SER A 110 -0.27 6.88 24.39
C SER A 110 0.22 7.94 25.37
N GLU A 111 -0.58 8.97 25.62
CA GLU A 111 -0.24 10.10 26.48
C GLU A 111 1.13 10.74 26.14
N GLY A 112 1.48 10.77 24.84
CA GLY A 112 2.74 11.30 24.33
C GLY A 112 3.98 10.41 24.55
N LYS A 113 3.79 9.13 24.93
CA LYS A 113 4.86 8.13 25.03
C LYS A 113 4.70 7.05 23.96
N GLU A 114 5.82 6.61 23.41
CA GLU A 114 5.86 5.48 22.47
C GLU A 114 5.45 4.18 23.19
N VAL A 115 4.44 3.49 22.66
CA VAL A 115 3.95 2.21 23.20
C VAL A 115 4.25 1.04 22.26
N LEU A 116 4.16 1.25 20.95
CA LEU A 116 4.47 0.24 19.94
C LEU A 116 5.17 0.89 18.76
N THR A 117 6.18 0.23 18.22
CA THR A 117 6.87 0.65 16.99
C THR A 117 6.81 -0.49 15.99
N PHE A 118 6.20 -0.21 14.85
CA PHE A 118 6.18 -1.09 13.70
C PHE A 118 7.16 -0.59 12.65
N ALA A 119 7.73 -1.52 11.90
CA ALA A 119 8.44 -1.25 10.67
C ALA A 119 7.57 -1.67 9.47
N GLU A 120 7.79 -1.04 8.32
CA GLU A 120 7.11 -1.37 7.07
C GLU A 120 7.37 -2.83 6.69
N ALA A 121 6.31 -3.61 6.45
CA ALA A 121 6.43 -5.00 6.07
C ALA A 121 6.88 -5.15 4.61
N LEU A 122 7.75 -6.12 4.37
CA LEU A 122 8.11 -6.57 3.03
C LEU A 122 6.95 -7.38 2.45
N VAL A 123 6.04 -6.71 1.76
CA VAL A 123 4.89 -7.32 1.08
C VAL A 123 4.74 -6.70 -0.31
N GLY A 124 4.40 -7.51 -1.30
CA GLY A 124 4.16 -7.07 -2.67
C GLY A 124 5.01 -7.79 -3.70
N THR A 125 4.73 -7.48 -4.96
CA THR A 125 5.46 -8.01 -6.11
C THR A 125 6.50 -7.00 -6.60
N PHE A 126 7.71 -7.48 -6.87
CA PHE A 126 8.87 -6.70 -7.31
C PHE A 126 9.57 -7.40 -8.48
N VAL A 127 10.24 -6.64 -9.33
CA VAL A 127 10.93 -7.13 -10.53
C VAL A 127 12.38 -6.63 -10.55
N THR A 128 13.32 -7.49 -10.92
CA THR A 128 14.73 -7.12 -11.15
C THR A 128 14.92 -6.58 -12.57
N GLU A 129 16.04 -5.89 -12.83
CA GLU A 129 16.43 -5.50 -14.20
C GLU A 129 16.57 -6.71 -15.15
N ASP A 130 16.95 -7.86 -14.60
CA ASP A 130 17.10 -9.13 -15.33
C ASP A 130 15.77 -9.88 -15.54
N GLY A 131 14.62 -9.26 -15.23
CA GLY A 131 13.29 -9.82 -15.47
C GLY A 131 12.83 -10.86 -14.45
N ILE A 132 13.52 -11.01 -13.31
CA ILE A 132 13.09 -11.90 -12.24
C ILE A 132 11.98 -11.22 -11.45
N THR A 133 10.81 -11.85 -11.39
CA THR A 133 9.66 -11.33 -10.64
C THR A 133 9.51 -12.08 -9.32
N ILE A 134 9.58 -11.39 -8.19
CA ILE A 134 9.37 -11.95 -6.85
C ILE A 134 8.14 -11.34 -6.18
N THR A 135 7.33 -12.19 -5.55
CA THR A 135 6.19 -11.78 -4.72
C THR A 135 6.44 -12.19 -3.29
N PHE A 136 6.37 -11.23 -2.37
CA PHE A 136 6.37 -11.44 -0.92
C PHE A 136 4.93 -11.39 -0.40
N ASN A 137 4.51 -12.47 0.26
CA ASN A 137 3.15 -12.69 0.74
C ASN A 137 3.04 -12.37 2.24
N LYS A 138 1.83 -11.99 2.69
CA LYS A 138 1.55 -11.64 4.09
C LYS A 138 1.75 -12.77 5.10
N ASP A 139 1.78 -14.01 4.61
CA ASP A 139 2.06 -15.22 5.40
C ASP A 139 3.56 -15.50 5.57
N MET A 140 4.41 -14.52 5.23
CA MET A 140 5.86 -14.62 5.28
C MET A 140 6.45 -15.66 4.32
N THR A 141 5.74 -15.96 3.24
CA THR A 141 6.25 -16.76 2.12
C THR A 141 6.62 -15.88 0.93
N PHE A 142 7.52 -16.34 0.08
CA PHE A 142 7.80 -15.69 -1.18
C PHE A 142 7.80 -16.70 -2.34
N SER A 143 7.41 -16.21 -3.50
CA SER A 143 7.48 -16.92 -4.77
C SER A 143 8.18 -16.04 -5.80
N ALA A 144 9.20 -16.57 -6.47
CA ALA A 144 9.92 -15.84 -7.51
C ALA A 144 9.95 -16.62 -8.82
N ASN A 145 9.63 -15.96 -9.92
CA ASN A 145 9.74 -16.45 -11.28
C ASN A 145 11.04 -15.91 -11.88
N GLY A 146 12.02 -16.79 -12.02
CA GLY A 146 13.21 -16.51 -12.82
C GLY A 146 12.98 -16.81 -14.30
N PRO A 147 13.91 -16.39 -15.17
CA PRO A 147 13.87 -16.65 -16.61
C PRO A 147 13.88 -18.15 -16.98
N VAL A 148 14.46 -19.00 -16.15
CA VAL A 148 14.59 -20.45 -16.34
C VAL A 148 13.86 -21.22 -15.25
N ASN A 149 14.02 -20.80 -14.00
CA ASN A 149 13.60 -21.53 -12.82
C ASN A 149 12.60 -20.75 -11.98
N LEU A 150 11.70 -21.51 -11.35
CA LEU A 150 10.81 -21.02 -10.31
C LEU A 150 11.45 -21.26 -8.95
N PHE A 151 11.45 -20.24 -8.11
CA PHE A 151 11.91 -20.28 -6.74
C PHE A 151 10.76 -20.03 -5.78
N SER A 152 10.82 -20.66 -4.61
CA SER A 152 9.95 -20.30 -3.50
C SER A 152 10.63 -20.56 -2.18
N GLY A 153 10.13 -19.89 -1.14
CA GLY A 153 10.65 -20.01 0.20
C GLY A 153 9.83 -19.23 1.19
N SER A 154 10.40 -19.04 2.37
CA SER A 154 9.86 -18.20 3.43
C SER A 154 10.89 -17.17 3.86
N TYR A 155 10.41 -16.17 4.59
CA TYR A 155 11.26 -15.21 5.26
C TYR A 155 10.77 -15.02 6.70
N ALA A 156 11.63 -14.47 7.55
CA ALA A 156 11.30 -14.15 8.93
C ALA A 156 11.87 -12.78 9.28
N TYR A 157 11.10 -12.00 10.01
CA TYR A 157 11.56 -10.74 10.56
C TYR A 157 12.33 -10.99 11.86
N THR A 158 13.57 -10.52 11.92
CA THR A 158 14.39 -10.60 13.12
C THR A 158 14.44 -9.22 13.81
N GLU A 159 15.02 -9.15 15.00
CA GLU A 159 15.22 -7.86 15.69
C GLU A 159 16.04 -6.87 14.85
N ASN A 160 16.93 -7.39 13.99
CA ASN A 160 17.90 -6.59 13.22
C ASN A 160 17.65 -6.62 11.70
N GLY A 161 16.52 -7.13 11.23
CA GLY A 161 16.14 -7.10 9.82
C GLY A 161 15.34 -8.31 9.37
N ILE A 162 15.83 -9.01 8.34
CA ILE A 162 15.12 -10.10 7.66
C ILE A 162 16.05 -11.27 7.35
N GLU A 163 15.53 -12.49 7.45
CA GLU A 163 16.23 -13.71 7.05
C GLU A 163 15.39 -14.48 6.03
N PHE A 164 16.02 -14.99 4.97
CA PHE A 164 15.35 -15.75 3.92
C PHE A 164 15.72 -17.24 4.00
N THR A 165 14.71 -18.09 3.88
CA THR A 165 14.85 -19.54 3.78
C THR A 165 14.27 -20.00 2.44
N ALA A 166 15.14 -20.27 1.47
CA ALA A 166 14.73 -20.85 0.20
C ALA A 166 14.34 -22.33 0.38
N ALA A 167 13.18 -22.72 -0.12
CA ALA A 167 12.62 -24.07 0.08
C ALA A 167 12.60 -24.90 -1.20
N LEU A 168 12.35 -24.29 -2.35
CA LEU A 168 12.23 -24.99 -3.64
C LEU A 168 12.83 -24.17 -4.77
N SER A 169 13.51 -24.87 -5.67
CA SER A 169 13.94 -24.39 -6.99
C SER A 169 13.64 -25.47 -8.00
N THR A 170 13.09 -25.12 -9.16
CA THR A 170 13.14 -26.02 -10.31
C THR A 170 14.60 -26.15 -10.78
N MET A 171 14.91 -27.22 -11.51
CA MET A 171 16.23 -27.46 -12.11
C MET A 171 16.08 -27.61 -13.63
N ALA A 172 15.51 -26.58 -14.26
CA ALA A 172 15.43 -26.49 -15.71
C ALA A 172 16.76 -25.97 -16.28
N PHE A 173 17.04 -26.39 -17.51
CA PHE A 173 18.22 -25.93 -18.24
C PHE A 173 17.86 -24.70 -19.06
N GLY A 174 18.72 -23.68 -19.03
CA GLY A 174 18.53 -22.42 -19.75
C GLY A 174 19.84 -21.91 -20.35
N SER A 175 19.86 -20.66 -20.79
CA SER A 175 21.10 -20.02 -21.25
C SER A 175 22.05 -19.80 -20.07
N GLU A 176 23.35 -19.69 -20.36
CA GLU A 176 24.34 -19.40 -19.31
C GLU A 176 24.08 -18.06 -18.63
N GLU A 177 23.60 -17.07 -19.39
CA GLU A 177 23.22 -15.74 -18.90
C GLU A 177 22.04 -15.82 -17.93
N ASP A 178 20.96 -16.49 -18.32
CA ASP A 178 19.75 -16.61 -17.49
C ASP A 178 20.04 -17.37 -16.19
N MET A 179 20.81 -18.47 -16.26
CA MET A 179 21.21 -19.22 -15.07
C MET A 179 22.15 -18.41 -14.17
N ALA A 180 23.03 -17.59 -14.74
CA ALA A 180 23.91 -16.72 -13.96
C ALA A 180 23.11 -15.62 -13.24
N ALA A 181 22.12 -15.02 -13.89
CA ALA A 181 21.21 -14.04 -13.28
C ALA A 181 20.46 -14.66 -12.09
N GLU A 182 19.92 -15.86 -12.25
CA GLU A 182 19.24 -16.59 -11.17
C GLU A 182 20.14 -16.93 -9.99
N ALA A 183 21.37 -17.39 -10.26
CA ALA A 183 22.34 -17.69 -9.22
C ALA A 183 22.76 -16.44 -8.45
N ALA A 184 22.96 -15.31 -9.15
CA ALA A 184 23.25 -14.02 -8.53
C ALA A 184 22.09 -13.53 -7.67
N PHE A 185 20.86 -13.68 -8.14
CA PHE A 185 19.64 -13.34 -7.40
C PHE A 185 19.53 -14.13 -6.10
N LEU A 186 19.63 -15.46 -6.16
CA LEU A 186 19.55 -16.31 -4.97
C LEU A 186 20.69 -16.03 -3.98
N ALA A 187 21.91 -15.81 -4.47
CA ALA A 187 23.05 -15.48 -3.62
C ALA A 187 22.82 -14.15 -2.89
N ALA A 188 22.31 -13.13 -3.59
CA ALA A 188 22.06 -11.84 -2.99
C ALA A 188 20.85 -11.85 -2.04
N LEU A 189 19.83 -12.66 -2.32
CA LEU A 189 18.71 -12.89 -1.39
C LEU A 189 19.20 -13.58 -0.10
N ALA A 190 20.09 -14.57 -0.20
CA ALA A 190 20.68 -15.23 0.96
C ALA A 190 21.63 -14.31 1.78
N GLU A 191 22.27 -13.34 1.14
CA GLU A 191 23.10 -12.32 1.80
C GLU A 191 22.27 -11.17 2.42
N ALA A 192 21.00 -11.01 2.01
CA ALA A 192 20.17 -9.91 2.46
C ALA A 192 19.78 -10.08 3.94
N LYS A 193 20.29 -9.18 4.78
CA LYS A 193 19.96 -9.10 6.21
C LYS A 193 19.02 -7.96 6.55
N THR A 194 18.91 -6.98 5.66
CA THR A 194 18.10 -5.77 5.83
C THR A 194 17.40 -5.47 4.53
N PHE A 195 16.24 -4.82 4.63
CA PHE A 195 15.50 -4.32 3.48
C PHE A 195 15.09 -2.87 3.71
N SER A 196 14.89 -2.14 2.63
CA SER A 196 14.22 -0.84 2.62
C SER A 196 13.32 -0.76 1.40
N VAL A 197 12.10 -0.28 1.58
CA VAL A 197 11.14 0.02 0.52
C VAL A 197 10.96 1.53 0.49
N GLU A 198 11.42 2.17 -0.58
CA GLU A 198 11.29 3.62 -0.74
C GLU A 198 10.95 3.93 -2.19
N ASN A 199 9.93 4.75 -2.43
CA ASN A 199 9.54 5.24 -3.76
C ASN A 199 9.36 4.12 -4.80
N GLY A 200 8.65 3.04 -4.44
CA GLY A 200 8.45 1.90 -5.32
C GLY A 200 9.72 1.10 -5.62
N LYS A 201 10.81 1.30 -4.87
CA LYS A 201 12.06 0.54 -5.00
C LYS A 201 12.36 -0.22 -3.71
N LEU A 202 12.53 -1.52 -3.85
CA LEU A 202 13.00 -2.41 -2.80
C LEU A 202 14.50 -2.60 -2.91
N THR A 203 15.21 -2.32 -1.82
CA THR A 203 16.64 -2.62 -1.69
C THR A 203 16.83 -3.76 -0.71
N LEU A 204 17.38 -4.89 -1.17
CA LEU A 204 17.70 -6.09 -0.38
C LEU A 204 19.20 -6.35 -0.42
N GLY A 205 19.95 -5.79 0.53
CA GLY A 205 21.41 -5.85 0.49
C GLY A 205 21.99 -5.22 -0.78
N LYS A 206 22.47 -6.06 -1.72
CA LYS A 206 22.97 -5.64 -3.04
C LYS A 206 21.89 -5.61 -4.12
N LEU A 207 20.75 -6.25 -3.89
CA LEU A 207 19.65 -6.28 -4.85
C LEU A 207 18.90 -4.95 -4.82
N THR A 208 18.63 -4.44 -6.01
CA THR A 208 17.64 -3.40 -6.26
C THR A 208 16.54 -4.03 -7.09
N LEU A 209 15.31 -3.93 -6.60
CA LEU A 209 14.11 -4.34 -7.32
C LEU A 209 13.16 -3.16 -7.40
N THR A 210 12.41 -3.08 -8.48
CA THR A 210 11.33 -2.11 -8.62
C THR A 210 10.02 -2.82 -8.29
N ALA A 211 9.14 -2.17 -7.56
CA ALA A 211 7.79 -2.68 -7.35
C ALA A 211 7.14 -2.94 -8.72
N SER A 212 6.29 -3.95 -8.76
CA SER A 212 5.47 -4.24 -9.91
C SER A 212 4.10 -3.64 -9.66
N VAL A 213 3.71 -2.70 -10.51
CA VAL A 213 2.32 -2.22 -10.57
C VAL A 213 1.39 -3.18 -11.30
N VAL A 214 1.94 -4.16 -12.03
CA VAL A 214 1.14 -5.14 -12.79
C VAL A 214 0.27 -5.95 -11.83
N GLY A 215 -1.00 -6.14 -12.20
CA GLY A 215 -1.95 -6.93 -11.44
C GLY A 215 -3.30 -6.24 -11.30
N ASN A 216 -4.12 -6.81 -10.41
CA ASN A 216 -5.47 -6.32 -10.15
C ASN A 216 -5.48 -5.41 -8.92
N TRP A 217 -6.27 -4.36 -9.03
CA TRP A 217 -6.42 -3.29 -8.09
C TRP A 217 -7.90 -2.94 -7.98
N MET A 218 -8.31 -2.44 -6.82
CA MET A 218 -9.67 -1.99 -6.58
C MET A 218 -9.68 -0.81 -5.62
N THR A 219 -10.56 0.14 -5.86
CA THR A 219 -10.87 1.19 -4.88
C THR A 219 -11.92 0.72 -3.89
N VAL A 220 -12.06 1.45 -2.81
CA VAL A 220 -13.07 1.21 -1.76
C VAL A 220 -14.50 1.27 -2.29
N ASP A 221 -14.71 2.10 -3.32
CA ASP A 221 -16.00 2.29 -3.99
C ASP A 221 -16.27 1.20 -5.04
N GLY A 222 -15.41 0.17 -5.11
CA GLY A 222 -15.57 -0.98 -5.99
C GLY A 222 -15.11 -0.76 -7.42
N ILE A 223 -14.45 0.37 -7.73
CA ILE A 223 -13.84 0.61 -9.04
C ILE A 223 -12.66 -0.32 -9.21
N THR A 224 -12.67 -1.16 -10.24
CA THR A 224 -11.58 -2.11 -10.52
C THR A 224 -10.59 -1.54 -11.51
N LEU A 225 -9.31 -1.90 -11.37
CA LEU A 225 -8.22 -1.55 -12.27
C LEU A 225 -7.29 -2.75 -12.42
N THR A 226 -7.02 -3.16 -13.64
CA THR A 226 -6.04 -4.17 -13.98
C THR A 226 -4.95 -3.52 -14.81
N LEU A 227 -3.70 -3.59 -14.34
CA LEU A 227 -2.52 -3.16 -15.07
C LEU A 227 -1.84 -4.39 -15.68
N ALA A 228 -1.71 -4.43 -17.00
CA ALA A 228 -1.14 -5.56 -17.74
C ALA A 228 0.33 -5.32 -18.11
N GLU A 229 1.10 -6.40 -18.23
CA GLU A 229 2.55 -6.35 -18.55
C GLU A 229 2.88 -5.64 -19.87
N ASP A 230 1.92 -5.57 -20.80
CA ASP A 230 2.08 -4.89 -22.09
C ASP A 230 1.93 -3.36 -22.01
N GLY A 231 1.76 -2.81 -20.81
CA GLY A 231 1.55 -1.38 -20.58
C GLY A 231 0.12 -0.92 -20.84
N THR A 232 -0.84 -1.84 -20.98
CA THR A 232 -2.26 -1.50 -21.07
C THR A 232 -2.95 -1.64 -19.72
N PHE A 233 -4.05 -0.92 -19.54
CA PHE A 233 -4.92 -1.10 -18.39
C PHE A 233 -6.37 -1.26 -18.81
N ALA A 234 -7.13 -1.96 -17.97
CA ALA A 234 -8.57 -2.08 -18.09
C ALA A 234 -9.20 -2.03 -16.70
N GLY A 235 -10.43 -1.57 -16.60
CA GLY A 235 -11.12 -1.46 -15.33
C GLY A 235 -12.61 -1.30 -15.49
N GLN A 236 -13.31 -1.40 -14.37
CA GLN A 236 -14.75 -1.20 -14.28
C GLN A 236 -15.05 -0.08 -13.29
N ALA A 237 -15.61 1.01 -13.80
CA ALA A 237 -16.20 2.08 -13.01
C ALA A 237 -17.69 1.73 -12.72
N PRO A 238 -18.42 2.54 -11.93
CA PRO A 238 -19.78 2.20 -11.52
C PRO A 238 -20.74 1.93 -12.68
N VAL A 239 -20.55 2.64 -13.81
CA VAL A 239 -21.40 2.49 -15.00
C VAL A 239 -20.61 1.89 -16.16
N ASN A 240 -19.44 2.42 -16.47
CA ASN A 240 -18.69 2.09 -17.67
C ASN A 240 -17.41 1.30 -17.41
N ASN A 241 -17.07 0.47 -18.40
CA ASN A 241 -15.73 -0.09 -18.47
C ASN A 241 -14.80 0.96 -19.06
N TYR A 242 -13.58 1.00 -18.55
CA TYR A 242 -12.56 1.94 -18.99
C TYR A 242 -11.25 1.21 -19.26
N PHE A 243 -10.44 1.78 -20.15
CA PHE A 243 -9.20 1.16 -20.60
C PHE A 243 -8.28 2.22 -21.21
N GLY A 244 -7.02 1.85 -21.39
CA GLY A 244 -6.04 2.72 -22.02
C GLY A 244 -4.64 2.14 -21.84
N GLU A 245 -3.67 3.04 -21.81
CA GLU A 245 -2.25 2.72 -21.63
C GLU A 245 -1.73 3.35 -20.34
N TYR A 246 -0.73 2.76 -19.72
CA TYR A 246 -0.05 3.33 -18.57
C TYR A 246 1.46 3.29 -18.77
N GLU A 247 2.16 4.21 -18.12
CA GLU A 247 3.61 4.24 -18.08
C GLU A 247 4.05 4.36 -16.62
N VAL A 248 5.05 3.56 -16.24
CA VAL A 248 5.69 3.64 -14.94
C VAL A 248 7.04 4.31 -15.11
N LYS A 249 7.27 5.39 -14.37
CA LYS A 249 8.53 6.11 -14.37
C LYS A 249 8.83 6.67 -13.00
N ASP A 250 10.03 6.41 -12.48
CA ASP A 250 10.49 6.93 -11.18
C ASP A 250 9.52 6.62 -10.02
N GLY A 251 8.99 5.39 -9.96
CA GLY A 251 8.02 4.97 -8.93
C GLY A 251 6.67 5.69 -9.04
N LYS A 252 6.29 6.11 -10.25
CA LYS A 252 5.04 6.81 -10.52
C LYS A 252 4.35 6.25 -11.75
N VAL A 253 3.03 6.06 -11.65
CA VAL A 253 2.18 5.60 -12.74
C VAL A 253 1.45 6.78 -13.37
N THR A 254 1.57 6.91 -14.69
CA THR A 254 0.84 7.90 -15.49
C THR A 254 -0.07 7.17 -16.48
N PHE A 255 -1.34 7.53 -16.51
CA PHE A 255 -2.31 6.96 -17.43
C PHE A 255 -2.39 7.80 -18.72
N LYS A 256 -2.48 7.12 -19.86
CA LYS A 256 -2.55 7.70 -21.20
C LYS A 256 -3.70 7.09 -21.96
N ASN A 257 -4.23 7.85 -22.92
CA ASN A 257 -5.28 7.38 -23.83
C ASN A 257 -6.49 6.77 -23.09
N VAL A 258 -6.84 7.35 -21.93
CA VAL A 258 -7.97 6.89 -21.11
C VAL A 258 -9.25 6.98 -21.94
N ALA A 259 -9.85 5.84 -22.20
CA ALA A 259 -11.09 5.68 -22.93
C ALA A 259 -12.10 4.87 -22.10
N SER A 260 -13.38 5.07 -22.36
CA SER A 260 -14.46 4.35 -21.68
C SER A 260 -15.58 3.97 -22.62
N THR A 261 -16.39 3.00 -22.22
CA THR A 261 -17.69 2.74 -22.85
C THR A 261 -18.65 3.91 -22.59
N LYS A 262 -19.72 4.00 -23.37
CA LYS A 262 -20.75 5.04 -23.21
C LYS A 262 -22.12 4.43 -22.90
N MET A 263 -22.18 3.64 -21.84
CA MET A 263 -23.43 3.16 -21.26
C MET A 263 -24.08 4.27 -20.46
N MET A 264 -25.42 4.26 -20.44
CA MET A 264 -26.22 5.21 -19.68
C MET A 264 -26.47 4.66 -18.28
N GLY A 265 -26.20 5.47 -17.26
CA GLY A 265 -26.43 5.15 -15.85
C GLY A 265 -27.22 6.23 -15.13
N ALA A 266 -27.29 6.15 -13.80
CA ALA A 266 -27.84 7.21 -12.98
C ALA A 266 -26.97 8.47 -13.08
N GLU A 267 -27.57 9.65 -12.97
CA GLU A 267 -26.86 10.93 -13.12
C GLU A 267 -25.74 11.10 -12.09
N GLU A 268 -25.97 10.64 -10.85
CA GLU A 268 -24.98 10.66 -9.78
C GLU A 268 -23.77 9.75 -10.09
N ASP A 269 -24.00 8.54 -10.59
CA ASP A 269 -22.93 7.58 -10.94
C ASP A 269 -22.12 8.07 -12.15
N MET A 270 -22.77 8.67 -13.14
CA MET A 270 -22.12 9.26 -14.30
C MET A 270 -21.25 10.45 -13.90
N ALA A 271 -21.71 11.29 -12.97
CA ALA A 271 -20.93 12.43 -12.47
C ALA A 271 -19.71 11.97 -11.65
N ALA A 272 -19.87 10.95 -10.81
CA ALA A 272 -18.77 10.34 -10.07
C ALA A 272 -17.73 9.72 -11.02
N GLU A 273 -18.20 9.07 -12.08
CA GLU A 273 -17.35 8.47 -13.10
C GLU A 273 -16.57 9.50 -13.94
N ASP A 274 -17.20 10.59 -14.36
CA ASP A 274 -16.53 11.69 -15.06
C ASP A 274 -15.43 12.32 -14.19
N ALA A 275 -15.70 12.51 -12.90
CA ALA A 275 -14.72 12.99 -11.94
C ALA A 275 -13.54 12.01 -11.79
N PHE A 276 -13.84 10.72 -11.70
CA PHE A 276 -12.84 9.66 -11.63
C PHE A 276 -11.95 9.62 -12.88
N PHE A 277 -12.52 9.62 -14.09
CA PHE A 277 -11.74 9.58 -15.33
C PHE A 277 -10.87 10.83 -15.52
N LYS A 278 -11.39 11.99 -15.13
CA LYS A 278 -10.59 13.22 -15.12
C LYS A 278 -9.41 13.11 -14.17
N ALA A 279 -9.65 12.67 -12.94
CA ALA A 279 -8.59 12.48 -11.95
C ALA A 279 -7.57 11.42 -12.41
N LEU A 280 -8.01 10.32 -13.03
CA LEU A 280 -7.13 9.29 -13.57
C LEU A 280 -6.20 9.82 -14.67
N ALA A 281 -6.71 10.69 -15.55
CA ALA A 281 -5.97 11.24 -16.68
C ALA A 281 -5.06 12.42 -16.31
N GLU A 282 -5.43 13.23 -15.32
CA GLU A 282 -4.69 14.44 -14.93
C GLU A 282 -3.63 14.16 -13.86
N ASN A 283 -3.77 13.05 -13.12
CA ASN A 283 -2.89 12.75 -12.00
C ASN A 283 -1.80 11.74 -12.31
N THR A 284 -0.75 11.85 -11.50
CA THR A 284 0.33 10.88 -11.42
C THR A 284 0.21 10.13 -10.11
N PHE A 285 0.12 8.81 -10.18
CA PHE A 285 -0.09 7.96 -9.01
C PHE A 285 1.27 7.54 -8.46
N ALA A 286 1.48 7.72 -7.16
CA ALA A 286 2.68 7.22 -6.50
C ALA A 286 2.60 5.69 -6.38
N GLU A 287 3.68 5.02 -6.74
CA GLU A 287 3.84 3.58 -6.58
C GLU A 287 4.34 3.23 -5.18
N GLY A 288 3.71 2.22 -4.58
CA GLY A 288 4.06 1.67 -3.27
C GLY A 288 3.16 0.48 -2.95
N GLN A 289 2.75 0.36 -1.69
CA GLN A 289 1.73 -0.63 -1.30
C GLN A 289 0.34 -0.32 -1.89
N PHE A 290 0.09 0.95 -2.23
CA PHE A 290 -1.14 1.44 -2.86
C PHE A 290 -0.81 2.31 -4.07
N LEU A 291 -1.72 2.42 -5.05
CA LEU A 291 -1.64 3.49 -6.06
C LEU A 291 -2.53 4.65 -5.61
N THR A 292 -1.91 5.77 -5.25
CA THR A 292 -2.63 6.92 -4.67
C THR A 292 -2.42 8.19 -5.49
N ALA A 293 -3.51 8.92 -5.72
CA ALA A 293 -3.48 10.29 -6.24
C ALA A 293 -4.79 11.03 -5.95
N GLU A 294 -4.72 12.29 -5.50
CA GLU A 294 -5.86 13.21 -5.32
C GLU A 294 -7.13 12.58 -4.72
N GLY A 295 -6.99 11.75 -3.68
CA GLY A 295 -8.10 11.10 -2.98
C GLY A 295 -8.58 9.78 -3.59
N ILE A 296 -8.00 9.34 -4.70
CA ILE A 296 -8.15 7.99 -5.23
C ILE A 296 -7.06 7.11 -4.62
N THR A 297 -7.48 5.99 -4.02
CA THR A 297 -6.58 4.95 -3.52
C THR A 297 -6.99 3.61 -4.08
N PHE A 298 -6.10 3.01 -4.85
CA PHE A 298 -6.24 1.63 -5.31
C PHE A 298 -5.48 0.69 -4.38
N ILE A 299 -6.17 -0.37 -3.97
CA ILE A 299 -5.65 -1.45 -3.14
C ILE A 299 -5.51 -2.68 -4.04
N ARG A 300 -4.38 -3.39 -3.91
CA ARG A 300 -4.15 -4.61 -4.67
C ARG A 300 -5.13 -5.71 -4.23
N THR A 301 -5.73 -6.43 -5.19
CA THR A 301 -6.74 -7.49 -4.96
C THR A 301 -6.30 -8.84 -5.49
#